data_AF-A0A5J4ZXT6-F1
#
_entry.id   AF-A0A5J4ZXT6-F1
#
_cell.length_a   1.000
_cell.length_b   1.000
_cell.length_c   1.000
_cell.angle_alpha   90.00
_cell.angle_beta   90.00
_cell.angle_gamma   90.00
#
_symmetry.space_group_name_H-M   'P 1'
#
loop_
_entity.id
_entity.type
_entity.pdbx_description
1 polymer ?
#
loop_
_entity_poly.entity_id
_entity_poly.type
_entity_poly.pdbx_seq_one_letter_code
_entity_poly.pdbx_strand_id
1 'polypeptide(L)'
;MRVYIGSFNDKPVNEAITGPIGRELFEKEQDDLLADLKDIPKKACDRRINEFVKRARAAKIHTYIISHLKKEMPAMMGKAKTQQRLIDKLADEFGKVQREHHLPAGDFPNVEQFKEILSSYNFDKFEKLKPKMIQAVDDMLGYDIPELLKNFRNPYD
;
A
#
# COMPACT_ATOMS: atom_id res chain seq x y z
N MET A 1 17.26 7.87 13.82
CA MET A 1 18.46 7.68 12.97
C MET A 1 19.46 6.89 13.81
N ARG A 2 19.80 5.65 13.40
CA ARG A 2 20.75 4.76 14.10
C ARG A 2 22.17 5.10 13.64
N VAL A 3 23.10 5.22 14.58
CA VAL A 3 24.54 5.41 14.32
C VAL A 3 25.26 4.14 14.75
N TYR A 4 26.12 3.63 13.87
CA TYR A 4 26.97 2.47 14.12
C TYR A 4 28.39 2.93 14.39
N ILE A 5 28.92 2.66 15.59
CA ILE A 5 30.23 3.15 16.02
C ILE A 5 31.25 2.01 15.93
N GLY A 6 32.26 2.15 15.05
CA GLY A 6 33.30 1.14 14.93
C GLY A 6 34.39 1.48 13.91
N SER A 7 35.41 0.61 13.86
CA SER A 7 36.48 0.65 12.86
C SER A 7 36.16 -0.35 11.74
N PHE A 8 35.52 0.11 10.66
CA PHE A 8 35.09 -0.74 9.54
C PHE A 8 36.22 -0.93 8.51
N ASN A 9 37.29 -1.60 8.91
CA ASN A 9 38.39 -2.01 8.04
C ASN A 9 38.96 -3.36 8.48
N ASP A 10 39.94 -3.85 7.73
CA ASP A 10 40.63 -5.13 7.92
C ASP A 10 41.75 -5.09 8.98
N LYS A 11 41.99 -3.94 9.62
CA LYS A 11 43.06 -3.76 10.61
C LYS A 11 42.55 -4.06 12.02
N PRO A 12 43.42 -4.58 12.91
CA PRO A 12 43.05 -4.80 14.31
C PRO A 12 42.66 -3.47 14.99
N VAL A 13 41.64 -3.53 15.84
CA VAL A 13 41.17 -2.38 16.62
C VAL A 13 42.31 -1.88 17.51
N ASN A 14 42.64 -0.59 17.39
CA ASN A 14 43.67 0.02 18.22
C ASN A 14 43.16 0.19 19.66
N GLU A 15 43.52 -0.75 20.52
CA GLU A 15 43.16 -0.78 21.95
C GLU A 15 43.61 0.46 22.71
N ALA A 16 44.72 1.09 22.29
CA ALA A 16 45.24 2.30 22.95
C ALA A 16 44.36 3.53 22.70
N ILE A 17 43.55 3.53 21.63
CA ILE A 17 42.62 4.61 21.28
C ILE A 17 41.20 4.33 21.81
N THR A 18 40.82 3.06 21.86
CA THR A 18 39.45 2.62 22.18
C THR A 18 39.24 2.32 23.67
N GLY A 19 40.32 2.05 24.42
CA GLY A 19 40.25 1.71 25.84
C GLY A 19 39.60 0.35 26.10
N PRO A 20 39.51 -0.09 27.37
CA PRO A 20 39.07 -1.45 27.73
C PRO A 20 37.65 -1.79 27.29
N ILE A 21 36.77 -0.78 27.17
CA ILE A 21 35.34 -0.93 26.85
C ILE A 21 35.08 -0.78 25.33
N GLY A 22 35.98 -0.09 24.61
CA GLY A 22 35.73 0.28 23.22
C GLY A 22 35.77 -0.88 22.23
N ARG A 23 36.54 -1.94 22.52
CA ARG A 23 36.56 -3.16 21.68
C ARG A 23 35.20 -3.84 21.67
N GLU A 24 34.65 -4.13 22.84
CA GLU A 24 33.35 -4.83 22.97
C GLU A 24 32.21 -4.01 22.36
N LEU A 25 32.24 -2.69 22.54
CA LEU A 25 31.27 -1.79 21.91
C LEU A 25 31.38 -1.84 20.37
N PHE A 26 32.59 -1.82 19.82
CA PHE A 26 32.79 -1.83 18.37
C PHE A 26 32.38 -3.16 17.74
N GLU A 27 32.72 -4.28 18.37
CA GLU A 27 32.30 -5.61 17.92
C GLU A 27 30.77 -5.72 17.91
N LYS A 28 30.11 -5.28 19.00
CA LYS A 28 28.65 -5.29 19.08
C LYS A 28 27.98 -4.39 18.03
N GLU A 29 28.50 -3.19 17.80
CA GLU A 29 27.96 -2.27 16.79
C GLU A 29 28.22 -2.75 15.35
N GLN A 30 29.31 -3.49 15.11
CA GLN A 30 29.58 -4.17 13.84
C GLN A 30 28.62 -5.33 13.61
N ASP A 31 28.39 -6.16 14.63
CA ASP A 31 27.44 -7.26 14.57
C ASP A 31 26.02 -6.76 14.32
N ASP A 32 25.59 -5.70 15.02
CA ASP A 32 24.31 -5.04 14.79
C ASP A 32 24.19 -4.53 13.35
N LEU A 33 25.24 -3.89 12.80
CA LEU A 33 25.24 -3.43 11.41
C LEU A 33 25.15 -4.60 10.42
N LEU A 34 25.91 -5.67 10.65
CA LEU A 34 25.90 -6.85 9.78
C LEU A 34 24.54 -7.57 9.80
N ALA A 35 23.90 -7.67 10.97
CA ALA A 35 22.53 -8.17 11.08
C ALA A 35 21.56 -7.29 10.27
N ASP A 36 21.65 -5.97 10.41
CA ASP A 36 20.81 -5.03 9.68
C ASP A 36 21.01 -5.11 8.15
N LEU A 37 22.26 -5.29 7.70
CA LEU A 37 22.61 -5.48 6.29
C LEU A 37 22.05 -6.82 5.75
N LYS A 38 22.17 -7.90 6.52
CA LYS A 38 21.60 -9.21 6.18
C LYS A 38 20.07 -9.17 6.10
N ASP A 39 19.43 -8.29 6.88
CA ASP A 39 17.98 -8.08 6.87
C ASP A 39 17.47 -7.20 5.72
N ILE A 40 18.33 -6.50 4.97
CA ILE A 40 17.91 -5.62 3.86
C ILE A 40 17.02 -6.34 2.84
N PRO A 41 17.35 -7.55 2.34
CA PRO A 41 16.50 -8.25 1.37
C PRO A 41 15.10 -8.58 1.91
N LYS A 42 15.00 -8.92 3.21
CA LYS A 42 13.73 -9.16 3.90
C LYS A 42 12.91 -7.87 4.00
N LYS A 43 13.52 -6.79 4.51
CA LYS A 43 12.89 -5.46 4.57
C LYS A 43 12.44 -4.97 3.18
N ALA A 44 13.18 -5.31 2.12
CA ALA A 44 12.81 -5.02 0.74
C ALA A 44 11.62 -5.86 0.25
N CYS A 45 11.56 -7.15 0.60
CA CYS A 45 10.42 -8.02 0.31
C CYS A 45 9.15 -7.55 1.03
N ASP A 46 9.23 -7.30 2.34
CA ASP A 46 8.13 -6.78 3.15
C ASP A 46 7.60 -5.46 2.59
N ARG A 47 8.50 -4.55 2.20
CA ARG A 47 8.12 -3.29 1.55
C ARG A 47 7.36 -3.53 0.24
N ARG A 48 7.82 -4.47 -0.61
CA ARG A 48 7.14 -4.80 -1.88
C ARG A 48 5.75 -5.37 -1.65
N ILE A 49 5.61 -6.28 -0.68
CA ILE A 49 4.31 -6.85 -0.30
C ILE A 49 3.38 -5.76 0.22
N ASN A 50 3.87 -4.86 1.07
CA ASN A 50 3.08 -3.74 1.58
C ASN A 50 2.60 -2.80 0.46
N GLU A 51 3.46 -2.45 -0.50
CA GLU A 51 3.05 -1.64 -1.65
C GLU A 51 2.03 -2.38 -2.55
N PHE A 52 2.19 -3.70 -2.70
CA PHE A 52 1.21 -4.53 -3.39
C PHE A 52 -0.15 -4.53 -2.69
N VAL A 53 -0.19 -4.72 -1.37
CA VAL A 53 -1.42 -4.65 -0.55
C VAL A 53 -2.10 -3.28 -0.69
N LYS A 54 -1.33 -2.19 -0.58
CA LYS A 54 -1.86 -0.82 -0.78
C LYS A 54 -2.49 -0.66 -2.16
N ARG A 55 -1.80 -1.15 -3.20
CA ARG A 55 -2.30 -1.09 -4.58
C ARG A 55 -3.57 -1.91 -4.80
N ALA A 56 -3.62 -3.13 -4.27
CA ALA A 56 -4.79 -4.00 -4.36
C ALA A 56 -6.02 -3.35 -3.70
N ARG A 57 -5.82 -2.73 -2.54
CA ARG A 57 -6.86 -1.99 -1.84
C ARG A 57 -7.33 -0.77 -2.63
N ALA A 58 -6.41 0.02 -3.16
CA ALA A 58 -6.74 1.17 -4.01
C ALA A 58 -7.52 0.74 -5.26
N ALA A 59 -7.16 -0.39 -5.87
CA ALA A 59 -7.88 -0.97 -7.00
C ALA A 59 -9.30 -1.38 -6.64
N LYS A 60 -9.49 -2.07 -5.49
CA LYS A 60 -10.81 -2.46 -4.98
C LYS A 60 -11.72 -1.23 -4.78
N ILE A 61 -11.20 -0.18 -4.17
CA ILE A 61 -11.94 1.08 -3.94
C ILE A 61 -12.28 1.77 -5.25
N HIS A 62 -11.33 1.85 -6.17
CA HIS A 62 -11.56 2.38 -7.50
C HIS A 62 -12.70 1.62 -8.20
N THR A 63 -12.72 0.28 -8.12
CA THR A 63 -13.81 -0.53 -8.68
C THR A 63 -15.17 -0.19 -8.07
N TYR A 64 -15.26 0.01 -6.74
CA TYR A 64 -16.51 0.42 -6.11
C TYR A 64 -16.96 1.81 -6.54
N ILE A 65 -16.04 2.78 -6.62
CA ILE A 65 -16.35 4.13 -7.09
C ILE A 65 -16.92 4.08 -8.51
N ILE A 66 -16.22 3.43 -9.45
CA ILE A 66 -16.67 3.34 -10.84
C ILE A 66 -18.01 2.61 -10.96
N SER A 67 -18.19 1.53 -10.20
CA SER A 67 -19.46 0.78 -10.18
C SER A 67 -20.61 1.59 -9.61
N HIS A 68 -20.36 2.39 -8.56
CA HIS A 68 -21.33 3.30 -7.96
C HIS A 68 -21.74 4.40 -8.95
N LEU A 69 -20.76 5.05 -9.58
CA LEU A 69 -21.03 6.04 -10.62
C LEU A 69 -21.83 5.44 -11.77
N LYS A 70 -21.53 4.20 -12.19
CA LYS A 70 -22.30 3.47 -13.20
C LYS A 70 -23.74 3.18 -12.75
N LYS A 71 -23.95 2.84 -11.48
CA LYS A 71 -25.26 2.55 -10.88
C LYS A 71 -26.14 3.79 -10.81
N GLU A 72 -25.56 4.96 -10.54
CA GLU A 72 -26.26 6.25 -10.44
C GLU A 72 -26.63 6.87 -11.81
N MET A 73 -26.10 6.34 -12.93
CA MET A 73 -26.41 6.84 -14.27
C MET A 73 -27.83 6.43 -14.72
N PRO A 74 -28.61 7.36 -15.32
CA PRO A 74 -29.93 7.05 -15.82
C PRO A 74 -29.87 6.23 -17.11
N ALA A 75 -30.81 5.28 -17.30
CA ALA A 75 -30.82 4.40 -18.46
C ALA A 75 -31.17 5.11 -19.79
N MET A 76 -32.01 6.15 -19.75
CA MET A 76 -32.60 6.77 -20.95
C MET A 76 -32.22 8.24 -21.12
N MET A 77 -32.80 9.14 -20.32
CA MET A 77 -32.66 10.59 -20.49
C MET A 77 -31.90 11.26 -19.34
N GLY A 78 -31.24 12.39 -19.61
CA GLY A 78 -30.58 13.20 -18.59
C GLY A 78 -29.15 12.79 -18.24
N LYS A 79 -28.54 11.88 -19.00
CA LYS A 79 -27.21 11.29 -18.77
C LYS A 79 -26.11 12.34 -18.53
N ALA A 80 -25.98 13.33 -19.43
CA ALA A 80 -24.97 14.39 -19.28
C ALA A 80 -25.17 15.21 -17.99
N LYS A 81 -26.42 15.57 -17.68
CA LYS A 81 -26.77 16.31 -16.46
C LYS A 81 -26.46 15.49 -15.20
N THR A 82 -26.77 14.19 -15.21
CA THR A 82 -26.46 13.31 -14.08
C THR A 82 -24.96 13.10 -13.92
N GLN A 83 -24.21 12.88 -15.00
CA GLN A 83 -22.76 12.75 -14.94
C GLN A 83 -22.12 14.01 -14.36
N GLN A 84 -22.51 15.20 -14.83
CA GLN A 84 -22.01 16.46 -14.29
C GLN A 84 -22.33 16.58 -12.79
N ARG A 85 -23.57 16.28 -12.39
CA ARG A 85 -23.97 16.29 -10.97
C ARG A 85 -23.13 15.33 -10.12
N LEU A 86 -22.81 14.15 -10.62
CA LEU A 86 -21.99 13.15 -9.92
C LEU A 86 -20.54 13.61 -9.78
N ILE A 87 -19.98 14.29 -10.79
CA ILE A 87 -18.65 14.89 -10.74
C ILE A 87 -18.63 16.06 -9.75
N ASP A 88 -19.61 16.97 -9.82
CA ASP A 88 -19.69 18.14 -8.94
C ASP A 88 -19.78 17.72 -7.46
N LYS A 89 -20.55 16.64 -7.18
CA LYS A 89 -20.76 16.08 -5.84
C LYS A 89 -19.88 14.87 -5.52
N LEU A 90 -18.73 14.72 -6.19
CA LEU A 90 -17.91 13.51 -6.07
C LEU A 90 -17.50 13.18 -4.62
N ALA A 91 -17.25 14.20 -3.78
CA ALA A 91 -16.95 13.99 -2.37
C ALA A 91 -18.10 13.30 -1.60
N ASP A 92 -19.34 13.71 -1.87
CA ASP A 92 -20.53 13.09 -1.29
C ASP A 92 -20.71 11.66 -1.80
N GLU A 93 -20.44 11.43 -3.10
CA GLU A 93 -20.49 10.10 -3.70
C GLU A 93 -19.44 9.16 -3.10
N PHE A 94 -18.22 9.65 -2.83
CA PHE A 94 -17.20 8.90 -2.08
C PHE A 94 -17.69 8.54 -0.67
N GLY A 95 -18.31 9.49 0.03
CA GLY A 95 -18.90 9.24 1.35
C GLY A 95 -20.05 8.22 1.35
N LYS A 96 -20.80 8.08 0.25
CA LYS A 96 -21.78 7.00 0.09
C LYS A 96 -21.09 5.65 -0.08
N VAL A 97 -20.14 5.56 -1.01
CA VAL A 97 -19.35 4.33 -1.26
C VAL A 97 -18.63 3.86 0.00
N GLN A 98 -18.06 4.79 0.76
CA GLN A 98 -17.39 4.52 2.02
C GLN A 98 -18.33 3.86 3.03
N ARG A 99 -19.54 4.40 3.20
CA ARG A 99 -20.54 3.87 4.14
C ARG A 99 -21.12 2.54 3.68
N GLU A 100 -21.46 2.43 2.40
CA GLU A 100 -22.07 1.21 1.82
C GLU A 100 -21.15 0.00 1.91
N HIS A 101 -19.83 0.19 1.74
CA HIS A 101 -18.85 -0.90 1.71
C HIS A 101 -17.89 -0.92 2.90
N HIS A 102 -18.10 -0.06 3.90
CA HIS A 102 -17.32 0.03 5.14
C HIS A 102 -15.81 0.22 4.87
N LEU A 103 -15.49 1.13 3.96
CA LEU A 103 -14.13 1.37 3.49
C LEU A 103 -13.42 2.44 4.34
N PRO A 104 -12.10 2.34 4.56
CA PRO A 104 -11.35 3.38 5.24
C PRO A 104 -11.23 4.64 4.36
N ALA A 105 -11.39 5.82 4.96
CA ALA A 105 -11.30 7.09 4.23
C ALA A 105 -9.90 7.34 3.63
N GLY A 106 -8.84 6.89 4.31
CA GLY A 106 -7.45 7.10 3.88
C GLY A 106 -7.06 6.37 2.59
N ASP A 107 -7.89 5.43 2.14
CA ASP A 107 -7.64 4.67 0.92
C ASP A 107 -8.33 5.27 -0.32
N PHE A 108 -9.13 6.33 -0.15
CA PHE A 108 -9.78 7.03 -1.27
C PHE A 108 -8.81 7.97 -1.99
N PRO A 109 -8.94 8.12 -3.32
CA PRO A 109 -8.12 9.05 -4.09
C PRO A 109 -8.47 10.51 -3.78
N ASN A 110 -7.59 11.43 -4.16
CA ASN A 110 -7.87 12.86 -4.08
C ASN A 110 -9.08 13.22 -4.96
N VAL A 111 -10.09 13.86 -4.35
CA VAL A 111 -11.36 14.17 -5.01
C VAL A 111 -11.16 15.06 -6.24
N GLU A 112 -10.37 16.12 -6.15
CA GLU A 112 -10.20 17.08 -7.25
C GLU A 112 -9.44 16.47 -8.44
N GLN A 113 -8.37 15.72 -8.17
CA GLN A 113 -7.66 14.97 -9.22
C GLN A 113 -8.58 13.94 -9.89
N PHE A 114 -9.42 13.26 -9.10
CA PHE A 114 -10.32 12.26 -9.65
C PHE A 114 -11.44 12.88 -10.49
N LYS A 115 -11.96 14.07 -10.11
CA LYS A 115 -12.91 14.85 -10.91
C LYS A 115 -12.34 15.22 -12.29
N GLU A 116 -11.10 15.72 -12.32
CA GLU A 116 -10.44 16.10 -13.57
C GLU A 116 -10.33 14.90 -14.52
N ILE A 117 -9.88 13.76 -14.00
CA ILE A 117 -9.79 12.52 -14.78
C ILE A 117 -11.18 12.10 -15.27
N LEU A 118 -12.17 11.98 -14.39
CA LEU A 118 -13.53 11.54 -14.73
C LEU A 118 -14.22 12.42 -15.77
N SER A 119 -13.90 13.70 -15.83
CA SER A 119 -14.48 14.64 -16.80
C SER A 119 -14.19 14.25 -18.26
N SER A 120 -13.13 13.48 -18.50
CA SER A 120 -12.77 12.95 -19.82
C SER A 120 -13.45 11.62 -20.18
N TYR A 121 -14.20 11.01 -19.26
CA TYR A 121 -14.84 9.70 -19.47
C TYR A 121 -16.36 9.80 -19.63
N ASN A 122 -16.95 8.78 -20.27
CA ASN A 122 -18.39 8.59 -20.33
C ASN A 122 -18.82 7.49 -19.36
N PHE A 123 -19.59 7.85 -18.33
CA PHE A 123 -19.97 6.92 -17.27
C PHE A 123 -20.92 5.82 -17.76
N ASP A 124 -21.62 6.01 -18.88
CA ASP A 124 -22.41 4.94 -19.48
C ASP A 124 -21.56 3.77 -19.97
N LYS A 125 -20.28 4.00 -20.26
CA LYS A 125 -19.35 2.96 -20.70
C LYS A 125 -18.70 2.22 -19.53
N PHE A 126 -18.89 2.68 -18.31
CA PHE A 126 -18.34 1.99 -17.15
C PHE A 126 -18.98 0.62 -16.97
N GLU A 127 -18.14 -0.32 -16.52
CA GLU A 127 -18.58 -1.66 -16.19
C GLU A 127 -19.32 -1.67 -14.85
N LYS A 128 -20.25 -2.61 -14.72
CA LYS A 128 -20.89 -2.91 -13.44
C LYS A 128 -19.92 -3.69 -12.55
N LEU A 129 -20.14 -3.61 -11.24
CA LEU A 129 -19.40 -4.40 -10.26
C LEU A 129 -19.47 -5.89 -10.62
N LYS A 130 -18.31 -6.56 -10.58
CA LYS A 130 -18.20 -8.01 -10.74
C LYS A 130 -17.84 -8.63 -9.37
N PRO A 131 -18.83 -9.12 -8.60
CA PRO A 131 -18.59 -9.58 -7.23
C PRO A 131 -17.50 -10.66 -7.12
N LYS A 132 -17.42 -11.57 -8.10
CA LYS A 132 -16.39 -12.62 -8.14
C LYS A 132 -14.96 -12.07 -8.21
N MET A 133 -14.75 -10.96 -8.93
CA MET A 133 -13.42 -10.34 -9.02
C MET A 133 -13.04 -9.63 -7.72
N ILE A 134 -14.02 -9.03 -7.04
CA ILE A 134 -13.82 -8.44 -5.72
C ILE A 134 -13.47 -9.52 -4.70
N GLN A 135 -14.22 -10.63 -4.71
CA GLN A 135 -13.98 -11.76 -3.82
C GLN A 135 -12.55 -12.31 -4.01
N ALA A 136 -12.08 -12.45 -5.25
CA ALA A 136 -10.71 -12.89 -5.51
C ALA A 136 -9.66 -11.96 -4.91
N VAL A 137 -9.88 -10.64 -4.92
CA VAL A 137 -8.98 -9.67 -4.25
C VAL A 137 -9.07 -9.79 -2.74
N ASP A 138 -10.27 -10.01 -2.20
CA ASP A 138 -10.47 -10.17 -0.76
C ASP A 138 -9.87 -11.46 -0.21
N ASP A 139 -9.99 -12.57 -0.95
CA ASP A 139 -9.37 -13.84 -0.62
C ASP A 139 -7.85 -13.72 -0.66
N MET A 140 -7.31 -13.06 -1.69
CA MET A 140 -5.87 -12.80 -1.80
C MET A 140 -5.35 -11.96 -0.62
N LEU A 141 -6.08 -10.91 -0.23
CA LEU A 141 -5.69 -10.06 0.90
C LEU A 141 -5.85 -10.78 2.25
N GLY A 142 -6.88 -11.62 2.40
CA GLY A 142 -7.24 -12.28 3.65
C GLY A 142 -6.50 -13.59 3.93
N TYR A 143 -6.11 -14.32 2.89
CA TYR A 143 -5.53 -15.66 2.99
C TYR A 143 -4.19 -15.78 2.28
N ASP A 144 -4.11 -15.47 0.98
CA ASP A 144 -2.92 -15.76 0.16
C ASP A 144 -1.71 -14.95 0.60
N ILE A 145 -1.86 -13.64 0.87
CA ILE A 145 -0.76 -12.79 1.33
C ILE A 145 -0.27 -13.19 2.72
N PRO A 146 -1.13 -13.39 3.73
CA PRO A 146 -0.71 -13.92 5.02
C PRO A 146 0.00 -15.28 4.93
N GLU A 147 -0.45 -16.18 4.06
CA GLU A 147 0.19 -17.47 3.83
C GLU A 147 1.57 -17.32 3.19
N LEU A 148 1.68 -16.48 2.15
CA LEU A 148 2.94 -16.14 1.50
C LEU A 148 3.97 -15.57 2.49
N LEU A 149 3.54 -14.69 3.40
CA LEU A 149 4.40 -14.12 4.44
C LEU A 149 4.91 -15.16 5.45
N LYS A 150 4.18 -16.25 5.70
CA LYS A 150 4.68 -17.37 6.52
C LYS A 150 5.85 -18.08 5.84
N ASN A 151 5.77 -18.24 4.51
CA ASN A 151 6.79 -18.93 3.72
C ASN A 151 8.06 -18.09 3.50
N PHE A 152 8.00 -16.78 3.69
CA PHE A 152 9.16 -15.88 3.65
C PHE A 152 9.91 -15.78 4.99
N ARG A 153 9.48 -16.51 6.04
CA ARG A 153 10.28 -16.62 7.27
C ARG A 153 11.60 -17.32 6.96
N ASN A 154 12.65 -16.83 7.60
CA ASN A 154 14.04 -17.13 7.31
C ASN A 154 14.33 -18.64 7.46
N PRO A 155 15.01 -19.32 6.51
CA PRO A 155 15.53 -20.67 6.74
C PRO A 155 16.67 -20.73 7.77
N TYR A 156 17.12 -19.57 8.28
CA TYR A 156 18.14 -19.43 9.32
C TYR A 156 17.57 -18.89 10.66
N ASP A 157 16.24 -18.90 10.85
CA ASP A 157 15.61 -18.78 12.18
C ASP A 157 15.56 -20.15 12.88
#